data_AF-A0A7C5MD30-F1
#
_entry.id   AF-A0A7C5MD30-F1
#
_cell.length_a   1.000
_cell.length_b   1.000
_cell.length_c   1.000
_cell.angle_alpha   90.00
_cell.angle_beta   90.00
_cell.angle_gamma   90.00
#
_symmetry.space_group_name_H-M   'P 1'
#
loop_
_entity.id
_entity.type
_entity.pdbx_description
1 polymer ?
#
loop_
_entity_poly.entity_id
_entity_poly.type
_entity_poly.pdbx_seq_one_letter_code
_entity_poly.pdbx_strand_id
1 'polypeptide(L)'
;GLKPIKLKAKEGLALINGTQLMNAYLCFAIHDIHNLLKNAQIAGIMSLEALKGTDQAFRKDIQKLRPHEGQKKSAENLWNLLRGSEILKSHRDCPKVQDPYTLRCMPQVFGAVYDALDFARKIAEVEMNSVTDNPIILRESGDVVSGGNFHGQNLAMVLDFLSIATSYLGSFSERRIARLVDSKLSELPPFLTDKGGLHSGFMMPHYLAASLVNENKILSHPASVDTIPVSANQEDFVSMGANAGKKLMKIIDNVQTIIAIEYLASAQALEFLKPLKPSRAIQIAFNHIRKRIQKLDVDRAMYRDIEMMKNMVKSGEIVRAVEKEVKLH
;
A
#
# COMPACT_ATOMS: atom_id res chain seq x y z
N GLY A 1 -37.61 1.73 9.36
CA GLY A 1 -38.80 2.61 9.30
C GLY A 1 -38.98 3.29 7.95
N LEU A 2 -38.72 2.60 6.83
CA LEU A 2 -39.06 3.08 5.48
C LEU A 2 -40.08 2.12 4.85
N LYS A 3 -41.01 2.64 4.05
CA LYS A 3 -41.98 1.82 3.30
C LYS A 3 -41.35 1.39 1.95
N PRO A 4 -41.57 0.15 1.48
CA PRO A 4 -41.09 -0.28 0.17
C PRO A 4 -41.61 0.60 -0.97
N ILE A 5 -40.73 0.93 -1.92
CA ILE A 5 -41.09 1.70 -3.11
C ILE A 5 -41.53 0.76 -4.25
N LYS A 6 -42.45 1.24 -5.11
CA LYS A 6 -42.82 0.58 -6.37
C LYS A 6 -42.18 1.34 -7.52
N LEU A 7 -41.28 0.69 -8.24
CA LEU A 7 -40.55 1.29 -9.35
C LEU A 7 -41.49 1.59 -10.53
N LYS A 8 -41.28 2.74 -11.16
CA LYS A 8 -41.94 3.17 -12.40
C LYS A 8 -41.06 2.85 -13.61
N ALA A 9 -41.54 3.26 -14.79
CA ALA A 9 -40.79 3.11 -16.03
C ALA A 9 -39.38 3.70 -15.92
N LYS A 10 -38.38 2.99 -16.49
CA LYS A 10 -36.94 3.29 -16.44
C LYS A 10 -36.26 3.18 -15.08
N GLU A 11 -36.96 3.40 -13.96
CA GLU A 11 -36.34 3.46 -12.62
C GLU A 11 -35.56 2.19 -12.25
N GLY A 12 -36.05 1.00 -12.62
CA GLY A 12 -35.31 -0.25 -12.38
C GLY A 12 -33.98 -0.31 -13.13
N LEU A 13 -33.98 0.09 -14.41
CA LEU A 13 -32.77 0.10 -15.22
C LEU A 13 -31.79 1.19 -14.77
N ALA A 14 -32.30 2.37 -14.43
CA ALA A 14 -31.50 3.48 -13.90
C ALA A 14 -30.77 3.12 -12.59
N LEU A 15 -31.33 2.21 -11.78
CA LEU A 15 -30.73 1.77 -10.53
C LEU A 15 -29.62 0.73 -10.71
N ILE A 16 -29.72 -0.15 -11.72
CA ILE A 16 -28.81 -1.29 -11.88
C ILE A 16 -27.82 -1.13 -13.03
N ASN A 17 -28.13 -0.27 -14.01
CA ASN A 17 -27.32 -0.10 -15.19
C ASN A 17 -26.31 1.03 -14.97
N GLY A 18 -25.04 0.67 -14.84
CA GLY A 18 -23.97 1.63 -14.63
C GLY A 18 -22.73 1.01 -14.02
N THR A 19 -21.79 1.87 -13.68
CA THR A 19 -20.44 1.48 -13.27
C THR A 19 -20.18 1.72 -11.77
N GLN A 20 -21.22 2.00 -11.00
CA GLN A 20 -21.13 2.50 -9.62
C GLN A 20 -20.34 1.55 -8.70
N LEU A 21 -20.51 0.23 -8.87
CA LEU A 21 -19.76 -0.76 -8.08
C LEU A 21 -18.25 -0.70 -8.37
N MET A 22 -17.87 -0.59 -9.65
CA MET A 22 -16.47 -0.53 -10.07
C MET A 22 -15.83 0.78 -9.61
N ASN A 23 -16.56 1.89 -9.71
CA ASN A 23 -16.08 3.18 -9.25
C ASN A 23 -15.96 3.23 -7.72
N ALA A 24 -16.87 2.57 -7.00
CA ALA A 24 -16.77 2.42 -5.54
C ALA A 24 -15.49 1.68 -5.15
N TYR A 25 -15.19 0.55 -5.80
CA TYR A 25 -13.91 -0.15 -5.59
C TYR A 25 -12.71 0.77 -5.83
N LEU A 26 -12.73 1.55 -6.92
CA LEU A 26 -11.63 2.48 -7.23
C LEU A 26 -11.47 3.56 -6.15
N CYS A 27 -12.57 4.16 -5.69
CA CYS A 27 -12.55 5.18 -4.64
C CYS A 27 -12.01 4.63 -3.31
N PHE A 28 -12.49 3.46 -2.87
CA PHE A 28 -11.99 2.81 -1.65
C PHE A 28 -10.51 2.42 -1.80
N ALA A 29 -10.12 1.88 -2.95
CA ALA A 29 -8.74 1.53 -3.20
C ALA A 29 -7.81 2.74 -3.16
N ILE A 30 -8.18 3.87 -3.78
CA ILE A 30 -7.39 5.11 -3.74
C ILE A 30 -7.18 5.56 -2.29
N HIS A 31 -8.24 5.55 -1.48
CA HIS A 31 -8.17 5.91 -0.05
C HIS A 31 -7.21 4.99 0.71
N ASP A 32 -7.44 3.67 0.61
CA ASP A 32 -6.70 2.67 1.37
C ASP A 32 -5.23 2.61 0.95
N ILE A 33 -4.94 2.65 -0.35
CA ILE A 33 -3.56 2.62 -0.87
C ILE A 33 -2.82 3.90 -0.49
N HIS A 34 -3.47 5.06 -0.47
CA HIS A 34 -2.83 6.30 -0.03
C HIS A 34 -2.40 6.22 1.44
N ASN A 35 -3.28 5.73 2.33
CA ASN A 35 -2.92 5.45 3.72
C ASN A 35 -1.81 4.37 3.84
N LEU A 36 -1.88 3.34 3.00
CA LEU A 36 -0.90 2.26 2.96
C LEU A 36 0.48 2.75 2.53
N LEU A 37 0.55 3.69 1.59
CA LEU A 37 1.78 4.30 1.09
C LEU A 37 2.49 5.13 2.17
N LYS A 38 1.72 5.85 3.00
CA LYS A 38 2.28 6.55 4.18
C LYS A 38 2.83 5.55 5.19
N ASN A 39 2.09 4.49 5.49
CA ASN A 39 2.56 3.42 6.37
C ASN A 39 3.82 2.72 5.82
N ALA A 40 3.88 2.43 4.52
CA ALA A 40 5.02 1.79 3.87
C ALA A 40 6.29 2.65 3.96
N GLN A 41 6.15 3.98 3.88
CA GLN A 41 7.27 4.91 4.04
C GLN A 41 7.77 4.93 5.50
N ILE A 42 6.87 4.99 6.48
CA ILE A 42 7.26 4.95 7.90
C ILE A 42 7.93 3.62 8.22
N ALA A 43 7.31 2.48 7.89
CA ALA A 43 7.88 1.15 8.10
C ALA A 43 9.23 0.99 7.35
N GLY A 44 9.33 1.52 6.13
CA GLY A 44 10.55 1.52 5.35
C GLY A 44 11.69 2.30 6.01
N ILE A 45 11.40 3.45 6.62
CA ILE A 45 12.39 4.21 7.40
C ILE A 45 12.74 3.49 8.71
N MET A 46 11.77 2.87 9.40
CA MET A 46 12.08 2.03 10.58
C MET A 46 13.06 0.92 10.21
N SER A 47 12.81 0.22 9.09
CA SER A 47 13.70 -0.80 8.55
C SER A 47 15.05 -0.23 8.14
N LEU A 48 15.10 0.96 7.52
CA LEU A 48 16.34 1.62 7.13
C LEU A 48 17.20 1.95 8.33
N GLU A 49 16.62 2.53 9.39
CA GLU A 49 17.36 2.81 10.62
C GLU A 49 17.84 1.53 11.29
N ALA A 50 16.96 0.51 11.41
CA ALA A 50 17.33 -0.80 11.94
C ALA A 50 18.48 -1.47 11.17
N LEU A 51 18.57 -1.24 9.87
CA LEU A 51 19.61 -1.78 8.99
C LEU A 51 20.81 -0.84 8.82
N LYS A 52 20.84 0.27 9.56
CA LYS A 52 21.90 1.28 9.49
C LYS A 52 22.13 1.79 8.06
N GLY A 53 21.04 2.08 7.35
CA GLY A 53 21.07 2.64 5.99
C GLY A 53 21.25 4.15 5.95
N THR A 54 21.46 4.71 4.75
CA THR A 54 21.83 6.12 4.53
C THR A 54 20.68 6.97 3.99
N ASP A 55 20.70 8.27 4.32
CA ASP A 55 19.77 9.28 3.82
C ASP A 55 20.18 9.86 2.45
N GLN A 56 21.39 9.57 1.98
CA GLN A 56 21.95 10.18 0.77
C GLN A 56 21.07 9.93 -0.47
N ALA A 57 20.42 8.76 -0.55
CA ALA A 57 19.52 8.40 -1.64
C ALA A 57 18.28 9.29 -1.74
N PHE A 58 17.92 10.01 -0.67
CA PHE A 58 16.71 10.82 -0.57
C PHE A 58 16.98 12.31 -0.80
N ARG A 59 18.23 12.69 -1.07
CA ARG A 59 18.60 14.09 -1.26
C ARG A 59 17.84 14.74 -2.41
N LYS A 60 17.45 16.00 -2.20
CA LYS A 60 16.67 16.79 -3.14
C LYS A 60 17.40 17.04 -4.47
N ASP A 61 18.71 17.17 -4.46
CA ASP A 61 19.52 17.35 -5.67
C ASP A 61 19.47 16.11 -6.59
N ILE A 62 19.56 14.90 -6.03
CA ILE A 62 19.38 13.65 -6.79
C ILE A 62 17.97 13.59 -7.39
N GLN A 63 16.94 13.91 -6.62
CA GLN A 63 15.56 13.82 -7.13
C GLN A 63 15.26 14.83 -8.24
N LYS A 64 15.94 15.99 -8.25
CA LYS A 64 15.80 16.98 -9.32
C LYS A 64 16.28 16.46 -10.68
N LEU A 65 17.23 15.52 -10.70
CA LEU A 65 17.75 14.94 -11.93
C LEU A 65 16.75 14.00 -12.63
N ARG A 66 15.77 13.49 -11.90
CA ARG A 66 14.69 12.65 -12.45
C ARG A 66 13.33 13.10 -11.88
N PRO A 67 12.70 14.13 -12.48
CA PRO A 67 11.71 14.95 -11.81
C PRO A 67 10.28 14.39 -11.83
N HIS A 68 10.08 13.09 -11.62
CA HIS A 68 8.73 12.54 -11.39
C HIS A 68 8.15 13.11 -10.09
N GLU A 69 6.90 13.59 -10.12
CA GLU A 69 6.29 14.26 -8.98
C GLU A 69 6.12 13.34 -7.77
N GLY A 70 5.63 12.12 -7.98
CA GLY A 70 5.54 11.12 -6.92
C GLY A 70 6.91 10.80 -6.29
N GLN A 71 7.97 10.72 -7.10
CA GLN A 71 9.34 10.48 -6.60
C GLN A 71 9.81 11.62 -5.69
N LYS A 72 9.53 12.88 -6.06
CA LYS A 72 9.85 14.05 -5.22
C LYS A 72 9.07 14.01 -3.90
N LYS A 73 7.76 13.74 -3.94
CA LYS A 73 6.90 13.63 -2.75
C LYS A 73 7.42 12.56 -1.80
N SER A 74 7.74 11.37 -2.33
CA SER A 74 8.30 10.27 -1.54
C SER A 74 9.64 10.64 -0.91
N ALA A 75 10.59 11.16 -1.68
CA ALA A 75 11.89 11.53 -1.15
C ALA A 75 11.80 12.60 -0.05
N GLU A 76 10.91 13.59 -0.19
CA GLU A 76 10.70 14.62 0.83
C GLU A 76 10.17 14.02 2.13
N ASN A 77 9.17 13.13 2.05
CA ASN A 77 8.66 12.40 3.21
C ASN A 77 9.79 11.61 3.89
N LEU A 78 10.50 10.77 3.14
CA LEU A 78 11.58 9.91 3.64
C LEU A 78 12.71 10.71 4.28
N TRP A 79 13.11 11.82 3.65
CA TRP A 79 14.11 12.75 4.18
C TRP A 79 13.65 13.37 5.50
N ASN A 80 12.40 13.83 5.58
CA ASN A 80 11.87 14.43 6.79
C ASN A 80 11.68 13.41 7.92
N LEU A 81 11.27 12.18 7.60
CA LEU A 81 11.15 11.08 8.56
C LEU A 81 12.49 10.70 9.21
N LEU A 82 13.63 10.90 8.53
CA LEU A 82 14.96 10.54 9.07
C LEU A 82 15.65 11.63 9.89
N ARG A 83 15.10 12.85 9.93
CA ARG A 83 15.79 13.99 10.57
C ARG A 83 16.05 13.72 12.06
N GLY A 84 17.30 13.97 12.47
CA GLY A 84 17.71 13.92 13.87
C GLY A 84 18.02 12.52 14.41
N SER A 85 18.06 11.49 13.56
CA SER A 85 18.43 10.13 13.96
C SER A 85 19.84 10.04 14.55
N GLU A 86 19.98 9.45 15.74
CA GLU A 86 21.29 9.09 16.32
C GLU A 86 21.86 7.85 15.63
N ILE A 87 21.00 6.91 15.25
CA ILE A 87 21.38 5.71 14.51
C ILE A 87 22.06 6.13 13.20
N LEU A 88 21.41 6.96 12.37
CA LEU A 88 21.98 7.47 11.12
C LEU A 88 23.39 8.09 11.31
N LYS A 89 23.57 8.86 12.37
CA LYS A 89 24.87 9.49 12.69
C LYS A 89 25.93 8.46 13.07
N SER A 90 25.55 7.39 13.76
CA SER A 90 26.48 6.37 14.25
C SER A 90 27.20 5.59 13.15
N HIS A 91 26.65 5.55 11.94
CA HIS A 91 27.21 4.81 10.80
C HIS A 91 27.47 5.68 9.57
N ARG A 92 27.54 7.01 9.74
CA ARG A 92 27.76 7.93 8.62
C ARG A 92 29.09 7.69 7.89
N ASP A 93 30.12 7.28 8.62
CA ASP A 93 31.46 6.99 8.11
C ASP A 93 31.73 5.47 7.97
N CYS A 94 30.68 4.66 7.79
CA CYS A 94 30.86 3.21 7.67
C CYS A 94 31.41 2.79 6.29
N PRO A 95 32.08 1.63 6.18
CA PRO A 95 32.69 1.17 4.92
C PRO A 95 31.67 0.71 3.86
N LYS A 96 30.37 0.68 4.16
CA LYS A 96 29.34 0.28 3.19
C LYS A 96 29.26 1.31 2.07
N VAL A 97 29.57 0.85 0.86
CA VAL A 97 29.60 1.72 -0.33
C VAL A 97 28.18 2.10 -0.79
N GLN A 98 27.25 1.15 -0.79
CA GLN A 98 25.87 1.38 -1.23
C GLN A 98 24.88 0.53 -0.45
N ASP A 99 23.74 1.14 -0.13
CA ASP A 99 22.58 0.42 0.36
C ASP A 99 21.93 -0.46 -0.73
N PRO A 100 21.30 -1.58 -0.32
CA PRO A 100 20.46 -2.38 -1.21
C PRO A 100 19.30 -1.57 -1.76
N TYR A 101 18.78 -1.98 -2.92
CA TYR A 101 17.71 -1.25 -3.61
C TYR A 101 16.44 -1.08 -2.79
N THR A 102 16.15 -2.00 -1.87
CA THR A 102 14.96 -1.93 -1.01
C THR A 102 15.00 -0.81 0.02
N LEU A 103 16.20 -0.27 0.30
CA LEU A 103 16.42 0.93 1.10
C LEU A 103 16.66 2.15 0.20
N ARG A 104 17.51 1.99 -0.81
CA ARG A 104 17.97 3.10 -1.67
C ARG A 104 16.92 3.57 -2.68
N CYS A 105 16.11 2.67 -3.22
CA CYS A 105 15.15 2.97 -4.28
C CYS A 105 13.74 3.32 -3.75
N MET A 106 13.60 3.59 -2.45
CA MET A 106 12.31 3.99 -1.86
C MET A 106 11.66 5.20 -2.55
N PRO A 107 12.39 6.29 -2.89
CA PRO A 107 11.81 7.41 -3.64
C PRO A 107 11.15 6.97 -4.95
N GLN A 108 11.84 6.14 -5.73
CA GLN A 108 11.41 5.72 -7.05
C GLN A 108 10.22 4.77 -6.98
N VAL A 109 10.26 3.78 -6.07
CA VAL A 109 9.20 2.77 -5.96
C VAL A 109 7.93 3.37 -5.34
N PHE A 110 8.03 4.05 -4.21
CA PHE A 110 6.87 4.71 -3.60
C PHE A 110 6.37 5.87 -4.46
N GLY A 111 7.27 6.56 -5.16
CA GLY A 111 6.91 7.63 -6.08
C GLY A 111 6.08 7.17 -7.26
N ALA A 112 6.41 6.03 -7.87
CA ALA A 112 5.60 5.44 -8.92
C ALA A 112 4.16 5.12 -8.45
N VAL A 113 3.99 4.75 -7.18
CA VAL A 113 2.65 4.52 -6.59
C VAL A 113 1.89 5.82 -6.35
N TYR A 114 2.57 6.90 -5.90
CA TYR A 114 1.95 8.23 -5.86
C TYR A 114 1.44 8.66 -7.24
N ASP A 115 2.27 8.51 -8.28
CA ASP A 115 1.88 8.87 -9.65
C ASP A 115 0.70 8.01 -10.14
N ALA A 116 0.68 6.71 -9.79
CA ALA A 116 -0.44 5.81 -10.12
C ALA A 116 -1.74 6.22 -9.43
N LEU A 117 -1.68 6.63 -8.16
CA LEU A 117 -2.84 7.15 -7.42
C LEU A 117 -3.35 8.47 -8.01
N ASP A 118 -2.45 9.37 -8.40
CA ASP A 118 -2.82 10.64 -9.02
C ASP A 118 -3.51 10.42 -10.39
N PHE A 119 -3.10 9.41 -11.16
CA PHE A 119 -3.81 8.99 -12.37
C PHE A 119 -5.18 8.37 -12.05
N ALA A 120 -5.23 7.43 -11.11
CA ALA A 120 -6.47 6.76 -10.72
C ALA A 120 -7.53 7.73 -10.20
N ARG A 121 -7.12 8.75 -9.42
CA ARG A 121 -8.02 9.79 -8.89
C ARG A 121 -8.73 10.55 -10.02
N LYS A 122 -8.01 10.92 -11.08
CA LYS A 122 -8.62 11.61 -12.23
C LYS A 122 -9.73 10.78 -12.87
N ILE A 123 -9.53 9.47 -13.00
CA ILE A 123 -10.51 8.58 -13.60
C ILE A 123 -11.72 8.39 -12.68
N ALA A 124 -11.49 8.20 -11.38
CA ALA A 124 -12.56 8.08 -10.39
C ALA A 124 -13.43 9.35 -10.31
N GLU A 125 -12.82 10.54 -10.35
CA GLU A 125 -13.52 11.82 -10.31
C GLU A 125 -14.39 12.04 -11.55
N VAL A 126 -13.91 11.69 -12.74
CA VAL A 126 -14.72 11.75 -13.97
C VAL A 126 -15.90 10.80 -13.86
N GLU A 127 -15.65 9.54 -13.50
CA GLU A 127 -16.68 8.50 -13.46
C GLU A 127 -17.77 8.82 -12.42
N MET A 128 -17.37 9.32 -11.24
CA MET A 128 -18.27 9.67 -10.15
C MET A 128 -19.26 10.79 -10.54
N ASN A 129 -18.88 11.64 -11.48
CA ASN A 129 -19.71 12.73 -11.99
C ASN A 129 -20.34 12.43 -13.37
N SER A 130 -20.25 11.19 -13.84
CA SER A 130 -20.77 10.77 -15.15
C SER A 130 -22.19 10.21 -15.06
N VAL A 131 -22.95 10.35 -16.14
CA VAL A 131 -24.21 9.62 -16.34
C VAL A 131 -23.90 8.30 -17.02
N THR A 132 -23.96 7.21 -16.25
CA THR A 132 -23.53 5.88 -16.70
C THR A 132 -24.68 4.92 -16.99
N ASP A 133 -25.93 5.33 -16.77
CA ASP A 133 -27.08 4.50 -17.08
C ASP A 133 -27.46 4.57 -18.57
N ASN A 134 -28.43 3.76 -18.98
CA ASN A 134 -28.93 3.75 -20.36
C ASN A 134 -30.38 3.22 -20.37
N PRO A 135 -31.28 3.70 -21.25
CA PRO A 135 -31.10 4.80 -22.22
C PRO A 135 -31.02 6.17 -21.56
N ILE A 136 -30.40 7.12 -22.25
CA ILE A 136 -30.26 8.51 -21.81
C ILE A 136 -31.43 9.34 -22.35
N ILE A 137 -31.99 10.19 -21.49
CA ILE A 137 -32.98 11.20 -21.90
C ILE A 137 -32.24 12.53 -22.04
N LEU A 138 -32.07 13.01 -23.28
CA LEU A 138 -31.41 14.28 -23.56
C LEU A 138 -32.39 15.42 -23.29
N ARG A 139 -32.15 16.16 -22.21
CA ARG A 139 -33.08 17.18 -21.72
C ARG A 139 -33.37 18.28 -22.73
N GLU A 140 -32.38 18.69 -23.52
CA GLU A 140 -32.52 19.82 -24.45
C GLU A 140 -33.35 19.47 -25.67
N SER A 141 -33.17 18.28 -26.26
CA SER A 141 -33.93 17.83 -27.43
C SER A 141 -35.19 17.04 -27.08
N GLY A 142 -35.25 16.44 -25.88
CA GLY A 142 -36.28 15.48 -25.50
C GLY A 142 -36.04 14.06 -26.01
N ASP A 143 -34.92 13.82 -26.71
CA ASP A 143 -34.63 12.52 -27.31
C ASP A 143 -34.33 11.45 -26.26
N VAL A 144 -34.72 10.21 -26.57
CA VAL A 144 -34.31 9.02 -25.82
C VAL A 144 -33.26 8.28 -26.66
N VAL A 145 -32.02 8.31 -26.21
CA VAL A 145 -30.87 7.78 -26.94
C VAL A 145 -30.33 6.55 -26.22
N SER A 146 -30.17 5.44 -26.95
CA SER A 146 -29.43 4.27 -26.46
C SER A 146 -27.96 4.40 -26.84
N GLY A 147 -27.09 4.47 -25.82
CA GLY A 147 -25.63 4.48 -25.93
C GLY A 147 -24.99 3.38 -25.08
N GLY A 148 -23.75 3.61 -24.65
CA GLY A 148 -22.92 2.60 -23.97
C GLY A 148 -22.19 3.10 -22.71
N ASN A 149 -22.69 4.17 -22.06
CA ASN A 149 -22.00 4.76 -20.90
C ASN A 149 -21.90 3.83 -19.67
N PHE A 150 -22.63 2.72 -19.66
CA PHE A 150 -22.51 1.66 -18.64
C PHE A 150 -21.24 0.82 -18.77
N HIS A 151 -20.50 0.94 -19.89
CA HIS A 151 -19.32 0.14 -20.13
C HIS A 151 -18.08 0.69 -19.40
N GLY A 152 -17.74 0.08 -18.25
CA GLY A 152 -16.67 0.55 -17.34
C GLY A 152 -15.21 0.27 -17.75
N GLN A 153 -14.85 0.32 -19.03
CA GLN A 153 -13.49 -0.06 -19.49
C GLN A 153 -12.38 0.77 -18.84
N ASN A 154 -12.60 2.08 -18.68
CA ASN A 154 -11.65 2.99 -18.04
C ASN A 154 -11.36 2.57 -16.59
N LEU A 155 -12.41 2.21 -15.85
CA LEU A 155 -12.29 1.73 -14.47
C LEU A 155 -11.55 0.40 -14.40
N ALA A 156 -11.90 -0.55 -15.28
CA ALA A 156 -11.30 -1.87 -15.30
C ALA A 156 -9.77 -1.80 -15.47
N MET A 157 -9.30 -1.04 -16.47
CA MET A 157 -7.87 -0.86 -16.73
C MET A 157 -7.14 -0.19 -15.56
N VAL A 158 -7.75 0.82 -14.94
CA VAL A 158 -7.14 1.54 -13.80
C VAL A 158 -7.09 0.67 -12.55
N LEU A 159 -8.12 -0.13 -12.29
CA LEU A 159 -8.14 -1.07 -11.15
C LEU A 159 -7.03 -2.14 -11.29
N ASP A 160 -6.79 -2.65 -12.50
CA ASP A 160 -5.67 -3.56 -12.76
C ASP A 160 -4.32 -2.85 -12.68
N PHE A 161 -4.22 -1.60 -13.15
CA PHE A 161 -3.02 -0.80 -12.98
C PHE A 161 -2.66 -0.57 -11.50
N LEU A 162 -3.65 -0.25 -10.66
CA LEU A 162 -3.46 -0.15 -9.22
C LEU A 162 -3.13 -1.50 -8.56
N SER A 163 -3.62 -2.62 -9.11
CA SER A 163 -3.26 -3.97 -8.65
C SER A 163 -1.75 -4.20 -8.81
N ILE A 164 -1.20 -3.82 -9.95
CA ILE A 164 0.25 -3.88 -10.21
C ILE A 164 1.00 -2.96 -9.23
N ALA A 165 0.63 -1.69 -9.15
CA ALA A 165 1.31 -0.71 -8.30
C ALA A 165 1.31 -1.10 -6.81
N THR A 166 0.18 -1.60 -6.30
CA THR A 166 0.02 -2.01 -4.90
C THR A 166 0.81 -3.29 -4.59
N SER A 167 0.84 -4.26 -5.51
CA SER A 167 1.64 -5.47 -5.36
C SER A 167 3.15 -5.20 -5.23
N TYR A 168 3.65 -4.13 -5.88
CA TYR A 168 5.04 -3.68 -5.70
C TYR A 168 5.31 -3.17 -4.28
N LEU A 169 4.37 -2.48 -3.62
CA LEU A 169 4.55 -2.07 -2.21
C LEU A 169 4.78 -3.28 -1.29
N GLY A 170 3.95 -4.32 -1.44
CA GLY A 170 4.09 -5.55 -0.66
C GLY A 170 5.41 -6.25 -0.92
N SER A 171 5.78 -6.44 -2.20
CA SER A 171 7.04 -7.07 -2.57
C SER A 171 8.26 -6.31 -2.04
N PHE A 172 8.20 -4.98 -2.09
CA PHE A 172 9.29 -4.12 -1.64
C PHE A 172 9.44 -4.11 -0.11
N SER A 173 8.32 -4.15 0.62
CA SER A 173 8.27 -4.32 2.08
C SER A 173 8.79 -5.69 2.52
N GLU A 174 8.34 -6.76 1.88
CA GLU A 174 8.77 -8.12 2.20
C GLU A 174 10.27 -8.32 1.99
N ARG A 175 10.87 -7.73 0.95
CA ARG A 175 12.33 -7.80 0.78
C ARG A 175 13.10 -7.06 1.89
N ARG A 176 12.52 -6.05 2.54
CA ARG A 176 13.10 -5.45 3.77
C ARG A 176 12.92 -6.36 4.98
N ILE A 177 11.77 -7.01 5.13
CA ILE A 177 11.57 -8.06 6.16
C ILE A 177 12.61 -9.15 6.02
N ALA A 178 12.79 -9.70 4.81
CA ALA A 178 13.78 -10.73 4.50
C ALA A 178 15.20 -10.30 4.90
N ARG A 179 15.53 -9.03 4.65
CA ARG A 179 16.84 -8.47 5.03
C ARG A 179 16.98 -8.31 6.54
N LEU A 180 15.95 -7.87 7.26
CA LEU A 180 15.99 -7.74 8.72
C LEU A 180 16.26 -9.07 9.41
N VAL A 181 15.62 -10.15 8.95
CA VAL A 181 15.72 -11.47 9.57
C VAL A 181 17.00 -12.23 9.21
N ASP A 182 17.71 -11.83 8.15
CA ASP A 182 18.97 -12.43 7.73
C ASP A 182 20.17 -11.74 8.39
N SER A 183 20.79 -12.41 9.36
CA SER A 183 21.93 -11.87 10.12
C SER A 183 23.13 -11.50 9.25
N LYS A 184 23.31 -12.12 8.08
CA LYS A 184 24.38 -11.77 7.13
C LYS A 184 24.12 -10.43 6.43
N LEU A 185 22.85 -10.04 6.34
CA LEU A 185 22.43 -8.84 5.64
C LEU A 185 22.05 -7.68 6.59
N SER A 186 21.66 -7.99 7.83
CA SER A 186 21.26 -7.01 8.84
C SER A 186 22.30 -6.70 9.91
N GLU A 187 23.26 -7.60 10.15
CA GLU A 187 24.14 -7.54 11.34
C GLU A 187 23.36 -7.60 12.67
N LEU A 188 22.14 -8.13 12.64
CA LEU A 188 21.28 -8.37 13.79
C LEU A 188 21.22 -9.87 14.12
N PRO A 189 20.72 -10.26 15.31
CA PRO A 189 20.47 -11.67 15.60
C PRO A 189 19.57 -12.32 14.52
N PRO A 190 19.87 -13.56 14.09
CA PRO A 190 19.09 -14.23 13.05
C PRO A 190 17.63 -14.35 13.48
N PHE A 191 16.71 -14.02 12.58
CA PHE A 191 15.27 -13.96 12.84
C PHE A 191 14.86 -13.06 14.02
N LEU A 192 15.71 -12.09 14.38
CA LEU A 192 15.45 -11.06 15.39
C LEU A 192 15.16 -11.63 16.79
N THR A 193 15.86 -12.72 17.16
CA THR A 193 15.78 -13.35 18.49
C THR A 193 17.15 -13.56 19.12
N ASP A 194 17.25 -13.31 20.43
CA ASP A 194 18.48 -13.47 21.22
C ASP A 194 18.86 -14.94 21.47
N LYS A 195 17.91 -15.87 21.32
CA LYS A 195 18.10 -17.31 21.59
C LYS A 195 17.82 -18.17 20.36
N GLY A 196 18.48 -17.83 19.26
CA GLY A 196 18.39 -18.58 18.01
C GLY A 196 18.65 -20.09 18.21
N GLY A 197 17.86 -20.93 17.55
CA GLY A 197 17.91 -22.40 17.68
C GLY A 197 16.94 -22.95 18.74
N LEU A 198 16.65 -22.19 19.81
CA LEU A 198 15.54 -22.48 20.72
C LEU A 198 14.28 -21.68 20.36
N HIS A 199 14.47 -20.45 19.90
CA HIS A 199 13.41 -19.57 19.43
C HIS A 199 13.55 -19.32 17.92
N SER A 200 12.42 -19.30 17.23
CA SER A 200 12.30 -19.04 15.79
C SER A 200 12.04 -17.57 15.48
N GLY A 201 11.61 -16.77 16.46
CA GLY A 201 11.42 -15.33 16.30
C GLY A 201 10.53 -14.98 15.10
N PHE A 202 11.08 -14.18 14.19
CA PHE A 202 10.36 -13.67 13.01
C PHE A 202 10.39 -14.59 11.78
N MET A 203 10.84 -15.84 11.91
CA MET A 203 10.86 -16.80 10.81
C MET A 203 9.47 -17.03 10.19
N MET A 204 8.47 -17.39 11.00
CA MET A 204 7.12 -17.66 10.50
C MET A 204 6.38 -16.40 10.02
N PRO A 205 6.48 -15.23 10.69
CA PRO A 205 6.00 -13.97 10.11
C PRO A 205 6.59 -13.68 8.73
N HIS A 206 7.88 -13.94 8.51
CA HIS A 206 8.49 -13.78 7.18
C HIS A 206 7.88 -14.73 6.14
N TYR A 207 7.62 -15.99 6.50
CA TYR A 207 6.97 -16.95 5.58
C TYR A 207 5.58 -16.47 5.16
N LEU A 208 4.80 -15.93 6.09
CA LEU A 208 3.49 -15.34 5.77
C LEU A 208 3.64 -14.17 4.79
N ALA A 209 4.57 -13.24 5.05
CA ALA A 209 4.80 -12.11 4.15
C ALA A 209 5.20 -12.59 2.73
N ALA A 210 6.09 -13.58 2.63
CA ALA A 210 6.52 -14.15 1.35
C ALA A 210 5.37 -14.85 0.61
N SER A 211 4.51 -15.58 1.32
CA SER A 211 3.33 -16.24 0.77
C SER A 211 2.34 -15.22 0.18
N LEU A 212 2.06 -14.14 0.90
CA LEU A 212 1.15 -13.07 0.45
C LEU A 212 1.71 -12.31 -0.77
N VAL A 213 3.03 -12.09 -0.83
CA VAL A 213 3.68 -11.53 -2.02
C VAL A 213 3.49 -12.45 -3.23
N ASN A 214 3.60 -13.76 -3.04
CA ASN A 214 3.40 -14.71 -4.13
C ASN A 214 1.94 -14.73 -4.62
N GLU A 215 0.97 -14.70 -3.69
CA GLU A 215 -0.46 -14.59 -4.03
C GLU A 215 -0.74 -13.32 -4.85
N ASN A 216 -0.17 -12.19 -4.45
CA ASN A 216 -0.34 -10.91 -5.14
C ASN A 216 0.16 -10.95 -6.59
N LYS A 217 1.19 -11.72 -6.91
CA LYS A 217 1.66 -11.87 -8.31
C LYS A 217 0.60 -12.49 -9.21
N ILE A 218 -0.15 -13.46 -8.68
CA ILE A 218 -1.25 -14.12 -9.41
C ILE A 218 -2.43 -13.15 -9.53
N LEU A 219 -2.79 -12.47 -8.45
CA LEU A 219 -3.90 -11.50 -8.43
C LEU A 219 -3.65 -10.27 -9.32
N SER A 220 -2.39 -9.95 -9.60
CA SER A 220 -2.00 -8.88 -10.52
C SER A 220 -2.21 -9.20 -12.00
N HIS A 221 -2.60 -10.44 -12.38
CA HIS A 221 -3.00 -10.72 -13.75
C HIS A 221 -4.24 -9.88 -14.12
N PRO A 222 -4.22 -9.11 -15.22
CA PRO A 222 -5.29 -8.16 -15.51
C PRO A 222 -6.60 -8.88 -15.82
N ALA A 223 -7.70 -8.46 -15.20
CA ALA A 223 -9.04 -8.90 -15.58
C ALA A 223 -9.57 -8.11 -16.78
N SER A 224 -9.12 -6.86 -16.97
CA SER A 224 -9.62 -5.93 -17.99
C SER A 224 -9.28 -6.32 -19.43
N VAL A 225 -8.46 -7.36 -19.62
CA VAL A 225 -8.10 -7.92 -20.94
C VAL A 225 -8.95 -9.14 -21.31
N ASP A 226 -9.81 -9.59 -20.39
CA ASP A 226 -10.71 -10.72 -20.59
C ASP A 226 -12.12 -10.22 -20.96
N THR A 227 -12.83 -11.01 -21.76
CA THR A 227 -14.23 -10.79 -22.13
C THR A 227 -14.86 -12.11 -22.58
N ILE A 228 -16.10 -12.36 -22.17
CA ILE A 228 -16.87 -13.53 -22.60
C ILE A 228 -18.26 -13.03 -23.00
N PRO A 229 -18.72 -13.33 -24.23
CA PRO A 229 -20.02 -12.86 -24.69
C PRO A 229 -21.15 -13.49 -23.87
N VAL A 230 -22.15 -12.69 -23.51
CA VAL A 230 -23.35 -13.13 -22.80
C VAL A 230 -24.60 -12.63 -23.50
N SER A 231 -25.78 -12.98 -22.97
CA SER A 231 -27.07 -12.49 -23.49
C SER A 231 -27.25 -12.76 -24.99
N ALA A 232 -26.93 -13.99 -25.44
CA ALA A 232 -26.97 -14.41 -26.85
C ALA A 232 -26.16 -13.50 -27.81
N ASN A 233 -24.96 -13.07 -27.37
CA ASN A 233 -24.07 -12.13 -28.07
C ASN A 233 -24.60 -10.69 -28.17
N GLN A 234 -25.65 -10.33 -27.43
CA GLN A 234 -26.05 -8.92 -27.31
C GLN A 234 -25.04 -8.11 -26.48
N GLU A 235 -24.43 -8.76 -25.49
CA GLU A 235 -23.29 -8.25 -24.71
C GLU A 235 -22.06 -9.06 -25.13
N ASP A 236 -21.57 -8.77 -26.34
CA ASP A 236 -20.45 -9.48 -26.96
C ASP A 236 -19.06 -9.04 -26.45
N PHE A 237 -18.99 -7.87 -25.81
CA PHE A 237 -17.77 -7.32 -25.24
C PHE A 237 -18.05 -6.61 -23.90
N VAL A 238 -17.32 -6.98 -22.84
CA VAL A 238 -17.47 -6.42 -21.49
C VAL A 238 -16.13 -6.09 -20.84
N SER A 239 -16.15 -5.22 -19.82
CA SER A 239 -14.92 -4.68 -19.21
C SER A 239 -14.28 -5.54 -18.10
N MET A 240 -15.04 -6.44 -17.49
CA MET A 240 -14.62 -7.20 -16.28
C MET A 240 -14.14 -6.33 -15.09
N GLY A 241 -14.52 -5.05 -15.03
CA GLY A 241 -13.99 -4.12 -14.02
C GLY A 241 -14.37 -4.46 -12.58
N ALA A 242 -15.50 -5.13 -12.33
CA ALA A 242 -15.85 -5.60 -11.00
C ALA A 242 -14.87 -6.68 -10.49
N ASN A 243 -14.37 -7.53 -11.40
CA ASN A 243 -13.36 -8.54 -11.07
C ASN A 243 -12.00 -7.87 -10.82
N ALA A 244 -11.63 -6.88 -11.63
CA ALA A 244 -10.45 -6.05 -11.38
C ALA A 244 -10.49 -5.42 -9.98
N GLY A 245 -11.63 -4.82 -9.59
CA GLY A 245 -11.84 -4.24 -8.26
C GLY A 245 -11.74 -5.27 -7.13
N LYS A 246 -12.38 -6.43 -7.27
CA LYS A 246 -12.33 -7.50 -6.26
C LYS A 246 -10.89 -8.00 -6.03
N LYS A 247 -10.10 -8.19 -7.09
CA LYS A 247 -8.68 -8.57 -6.98
C LYS A 247 -7.87 -7.50 -6.26
N LEU A 248 -8.07 -6.22 -6.62
CA LEU A 248 -7.37 -5.10 -5.99
C LEU A 248 -7.63 -5.03 -4.47
N MET A 249 -8.89 -5.19 -4.04
CA MET A 249 -9.22 -5.17 -2.60
C MET A 249 -8.50 -6.30 -1.83
N LYS A 250 -8.35 -7.48 -2.44
CA LYS A 250 -7.58 -8.58 -1.85
C LYS A 250 -6.08 -8.27 -1.78
N ILE A 251 -5.52 -7.67 -2.84
CA ILE A 251 -4.11 -7.22 -2.84
C ILE A 251 -3.86 -6.18 -1.73
N ILE A 252 -4.77 -5.21 -1.55
CA ILE A 252 -4.66 -4.21 -0.47
C ILE A 252 -4.62 -4.88 0.90
N ASP A 253 -5.51 -5.83 1.17
CA ASP A 253 -5.55 -6.58 2.43
C ASP A 253 -4.26 -7.38 2.70
N ASN A 254 -3.72 -8.01 1.65
CA ASN A 254 -2.45 -8.73 1.69
C ASN A 254 -1.29 -7.78 2.02
N VAL A 255 -1.22 -6.62 1.35
CA VAL A 255 -0.15 -5.64 1.56
C VAL A 255 -0.25 -4.96 2.93
N GLN A 256 -1.45 -4.72 3.46
CA GLN A 256 -1.65 -4.28 4.84
C GLN A 256 -1.02 -5.27 5.84
N THR A 257 -1.18 -6.57 5.60
CA THR A 257 -0.60 -7.63 6.44
C THR A 257 0.93 -7.65 6.32
N ILE A 258 1.47 -7.52 5.10
CA ILE A 258 2.93 -7.49 4.87
C ILE A 258 3.57 -6.28 5.57
N ILE A 259 3.00 -5.08 5.41
CA ILE A 259 3.52 -3.87 6.07
C ILE A 259 3.39 -3.96 7.59
N ALA A 260 2.32 -4.60 8.10
CA ALA A 260 2.21 -4.87 9.53
C ALA A 260 3.36 -5.76 10.03
N ILE A 261 3.73 -6.80 9.30
CA ILE A 261 4.89 -7.65 9.63
C ILE A 261 6.19 -6.83 9.58
N GLU A 262 6.34 -5.92 8.61
CA GLU A 262 7.51 -5.04 8.55
C GLU A 262 7.60 -4.11 9.77
N TYR A 263 6.48 -3.52 10.21
CA TYR A 263 6.45 -2.72 11.44
C TYR A 263 6.88 -3.54 12.66
N LEU A 264 6.38 -4.76 12.81
CA LEU A 264 6.75 -5.63 13.92
C LEU A 264 8.24 -6.00 13.89
N ALA A 265 8.74 -6.38 12.71
CA ALA A 265 10.13 -6.78 12.52
C ALA A 265 11.08 -5.60 12.74
N SER A 266 10.79 -4.44 12.16
CA SER A 266 11.61 -3.24 12.33
C SER A 266 11.56 -2.71 13.77
N ALA A 267 10.40 -2.73 14.44
CA ALA A 267 10.32 -2.39 15.86
C ALA A 267 11.12 -3.36 16.73
N GLN A 268 11.12 -4.66 16.44
CA GLN A 268 11.98 -5.63 17.11
C GLN A 268 13.46 -5.34 16.84
N ALA A 269 13.82 -5.06 15.60
CA ALA A 269 15.19 -4.79 15.19
C ALA A 269 15.78 -3.56 15.88
N LEU A 270 15.00 -2.49 16.04
CA LEU A 270 15.41 -1.29 16.76
C LEU A 270 15.74 -1.55 18.25
N GLU A 271 15.19 -2.61 18.86
CA GLU A 271 15.54 -2.99 20.25
C GLU A 271 17.03 -3.35 20.38
N PHE A 272 17.60 -3.99 19.36
CA PHE A 272 19.00 -4.43 19.33
C PHE A 272 19.98 -3.28 19.08
N LEU A 273 19.50 -2.10 18.71
CA LEU A 273 20.33 -0.91 18.49
C LEU A 273 20.43 -0.01 19.72
N LYS A 274 19.71 -0.31 20.80
CA LYS A 274 19.80 0.44 22.05
C LYS A 274 21.25 0.46 22.58
N PRO A 275 21.73 1.59 23.14
CA PRO A 275 20.96 2.77 23.53
C PRO A 275 20.77 3.84 22.44
N LEU A 276 21.17 3.60 21.18
CA LEU A 276 20.99 4.56 20.10
C LEU A 276 19.51 4.82 19.84
N LYS A 277 19.15 6.08 19.60
CA LYS A 277 17.76 6.47 19.31
C LYS A 277 17.52 6.65 17.81
N PRO A 278 16.41 6.13 17.28
CA PRO A 278 15.96 6.49 15.93
C PRO A 278 15.57 7.97 15.85
N SER A 279 15.22 8.43 14.65
CA SER A 279 14.66 9.76 14.47
C SER A 279 13.43 9.99 15.35
N ARG A 280 13.07 11.26 15.61
CA ARG A 280 11.90 11.56 16.45
C ARG A 280 10.60 11.01 15.89
N ALA A 281 10.41 11.10 14.57
CA ALA A 281 9.24 10.55 13.89
C ALA A 281 9.14 9.03 14.07
N ILE A 282 10.27 8.33 13.94
CA ILE A 282 10.32 6.87 14.10
C ILE A 282 10.19 6.45 15.56
N GLN A 283 10.75 7.22 16.50
CA GLN A 283 10.54 7.00 17.92
C GLN A 283 9.05 7.07 18.30
N ILE A 284 8.28 7.97 17.68
CA ILE A 284 6.82 8.04 17.88
C ILE A 284 6.15 6.76 17.38
N ALA A 285 6.47 6.31 16.16
CA ALA A 285 5.92 5.07 15.60
C ALA A 285 6.27 3.85 16.47
N PHE A 286 7.55 3.70 16.82
CA PHE A 286 8.05 2.64 17.70
C PHE A 286 7.32 2.63 19.06
N ASN A 287 7.19 3.79 19.71
CA ASN A 287 6.50 3.89 21.00
C ASN A 287 5.02 3.53 20.87
N HIS A 288 4.38 3.90 19.76
CA HIS A 288 3.00 3.58 19.49
C HIS A 288 2.78 2.07 19.35
N ILE A 289 3.67 1.39 18.62
CA ILE A 289 3.68 -0.08 18.51
C ILE A 289 3.91 -0.72 19.87
N ARG A 290 4.93 -0.29 20.62
CA ARG A 290 5.30 -0.89 21.91
C ARG A 290 4.30 -0.69 23.04
N LYS A 291 3.43 0.32 22.95
CA LYS A 291 2.28 0.48 23.86
C LYS A 291 1.23 -0.62 23.73
N ARG A 292 1.22 -1.35 22.61
CA ARG A 292 0.22 -2.37 22.27
C ARG A 292 0.82 -3.75 22.11
N ILE A 293 2.03 -3.82 21.58
CA ILE A 293 2.70 -5.06 21.19
C ILE A 293 4.11 -5.09 21.81
N GLN A 294 4.27 -5.98 22.78
CA GLN A 294 5.53 -6.13 23.53
C GLN A 294 6.68 -6.64 22.65
N LYS A 295 7.92 -6.39 23.06
CA LYS A 295 9.11 -7.02 22.47
C LYS A 295 8.92 -8.53 22.42
N LEU A 296 9.44 -9.18 21.39
CA LEU A 296 9.46 -10.64 21.31
C LEU A 296 10.71 -11.16 22.02
N ASP A 297 10.59 -11.50 23.30
CA ASP A 297 11.70 -12.07 24.10
C ASP A 297 11.72 -13.60 24.07
N VAL A 298 10.53 -14.22 24.04
CA VAL A 298 10.31 -15.65 23.86
C VAL A 298 9.27 -15.85 22.76
N ASP A 299 9.34 -16.96 22.05
CA ASP A 299 8.37 -17.27 21.01
C ASP A 299 6.94 -17.28 21.57
N ARG A 300 6.02 -16.67 20.82
CA ARG A 300 4.58 -16.66 21.10
C ARG A 300 3.79 -16.73 19.80
N ALA A 301 2.49 -16.99 19.93
CA ALA A 301 1.59 -16.97 18.79
C ALA A 301 1.50 -15.56 18.18
N MET A 302 2.17 -15.36 17.04
CA MET A 302 2.32 -14.04 16.38
C MET A 302 1.05 -13.54 15.67
N TYR A 303 0.03 -14.39 15.44
CA TYR A 303 -1.15 -13.98 14.66
C TYR A 303 -1.89 -12.80 15.31
N ARG A 304 -1.99 -12.77 16.64
CA ARG A 304 -2.64 -11.67 17.37
C ARG A 304 -1.90 -10.35 17.22
N ASP A 305 -0.56 -10.41 17.26
CA ASP A 305 0.29 -9.24 17.08
C ASP A 305 0.18 -8.73 15.64
N ILE A 306 0.15 -9.63 14.66
CA ILE A 306 0.00 -9.30 13.24
C ILE A 306 -1.38 -8.69 12.98
N GLU A 307 -2.47 -9.26 13.51
CA GLU A 307 -3.83 -8.70 13.36
C GLU A 307 -3.95 -7.32 14.01
N MET A 308 -3.41 -7.15 15.22
CA MET A 308 -3.41 -5.87 15.92
C MET A 308 -2.61 -4.81 15.13
N MET A 309 -1.44 -5.19 14.61
CA MET A 309 -0.62 -4.32 13.78
C MET A 309 -1.32 -3.99 12.44
N LYS A 310 -1.94 -4.97 11.79
CA LYS A 310 -2.75 -4.77 10.57
C LYS A 310 -3.89 -3.78 10.80
N ASN A 311 -4.58 -3.86 11.94
CA ASN A 311 -5.63 -2.91 12.31
C ASN A 311 -5.09 -1.48 12.51
N MET A 312 -3.91 -1.33 13.11
CA MET A 312 -3.22 -0.04 13.23
C MET A 312 -2.80 0.53 11.87
N VAL A 313 -2.33 -0.32 10.94
CA VAL A 313 -2.05 0.07 9.54
C VAL A 313 -3.32 0.54 8.85
N LYS A 314 -4.38 -0.30 8.87
CA LYS A 314 -5.66 -0.03 8.19
C LYS A 314 -6.33 1.24 8.71
N SER A 315 -6.33 1.46 10.02
CA SER A 315 -6.94 2.65 10.62
C SER A 315 -6.11 3.92 10.43
N GLY A 316 -4.84 3.83 10.01
CA GLY A 316 -3.94 4.97 9.86
C GLY A 316 -3.52 5.61 11.18
N GLU A 317 -3.65 4.91 12.31
CA GLU A 317 -3.36 5.47 13.63
C GLU A 317 -1.89 5.87 13.80
N ILE A 318 -0.95 5.03 13.33
CA ILE A 318 0.48 5.34 13.35
C ILE A 318 0.80 6.55 12.47
N VAL A 319 0.22 6.61 11.27
CA VAL A 319 0.40 7.74 10.35
C VAL A 319 -0.03 9.04 11.03
N ARG A 320 -1.24 9.08 11.61
CA ARG A 320 -1.71 10.27 12.34
C ARG A 320 -0.82 10.63 13.53
N ALA A 321 -0.24 9.65 14.23
CA ALA A 321 0.67 9.92 15.33
C ALA A 321 1.98 10.56 14.84
N VAL A 322 2.55 10.04 13.75
CA VAL A 322 3.77 10.57 13.12
C VAL A 322 3.54 11.93 12.47
N GLU A 323 2.37 12.15 11.84
CA GLU A 323 2.02 13.42 11.18
C GLU A 323 1.90 14.61 12.14
N LYS A 324 1.80 14.37 13.45
CA LYS A 324 1.93 15.42 14.47
C LYS A 324 3.34 16.00 14.56
N GLU A 325 4.34 15.24 14.12
CA GLU A 325 5.76 15.65 14.10
C GLU A 325 6.22 16.03 12.69
N VAL A 326 5.89 15.21 11.69
CA VAL A 326 6.31 15.39 10.29
C VAL A 326 5.12 15.25 9.37
N LYS A 327 4.72 16.34 8.71
CA LYS A 327 3.65 16.30 7.70
C LYS A 327 4.08 15.46 6.50
N LEU A 328 3.30 14.44 6.17
CA LEU A 328 3.51 13.58 5.01
C LEU A 328 2.56 13.97 3.87
N HIS A 329 3.05 13.89 2.63
CA HIS A 329 2.22 13.98 1.42
C HIS A 329 1.16 12.88 1.39
#